data_AF-A0A8H4LT26-F1
#
_entry.id   AF-A0A8H4LT26-F1
#
_cell.length_a   1.000
_cell.length_b   1.000
_cell.length_c   1.000
_cell.angle_alpha   90.00
_cell.angle_beta   90.00
_cell.angle_gamma   90.00
#
_symmetry.space_group_name_H-M   'P 1'
#
loop_
_entity.id
_entity.type
_entity.pdbx_description
1 polymer ?
#
loop_
_entity_poly.entity_id
_entity_poly.type
_entity_poly.pdbx_seq_one_letter_code
_entity_poly.pdbx_strand_id
1 'polypeptide(L)'
;MRRLFSRPEVVAQAYVESLDETWGDRLVATTLQKVGMYIEERYSHHFSGEPPELARIARDRICSPVISFHGLRKPGAMAGVGAKLAGVKEPVLWGQLWGLFGEQPMERYGRKPYPAGDHVGPSGEGTRSWKGVRDEDECRARCERGGWCLAWTFARETGECLGSPWVVVGHGDGGGGDGPRVSGIDWKRMEPLTHQCSRRA
;
A
#
# COMPACT_ATOMS: atom_id res chain seq x y z
N MET A 1 0.47 -26.83 10.86
CA MET A 1 0.85 -27.94 9.94
C MET A 1 0.59 -29.34 10.48
N ARG A 2 0.98 -29.71 11.72
CA ARG A 2 0.68 -31.07 12.25
C ARG A 2 -0.79 -31.48 12.17
N ARG A 3 -1.72 -30.55 12.47
CA ARG A 3 -3.18 -30.77 12.35
C ARG A 3 -3.67 -31.10 10.93
N LEU A 4 -3.04 -30.52 9.91
CA LEU A 4 -3.39 -30.79 8.51
C LEU A 4 -2.94 -32.21 8.13
N PHE A 5 -1.67 -32.53 8.38
CA PHE A 5 -1.11 -33.83 8.00
C PHE A 5 -1.63 -35.00 8.86
N SER A 6 -2.28 -34.74 10.00
CA SER A 6 -3.04 -35.76 10.74
C SER A 6 -4.41 -36.06 10.14
N ARG A 7 -4.83 -35.37 9.07
CA ARG A 7 -6.11 -35.54 8.36
C ARG A 7 -5.82 -35.89 6.87
N PRO A 8 -5.32 -37.10 6.59
CA PRO A 8 -4.87 -37.48 5.25
C PRO A 8 -5.97 -37.38 4.18
N GLU A 9 -7.23 -37.56 4.56
CA GLU A 9 -8.38 -37.41 3.68
C GLU A 9 -8.58 -35.96 3.23
N VAL A 10 -8.31 -34.97 4.09
CA VAL A 10 -8.36 -33.55 3.73
C VAL A 10 -7.21 -33.21 2.78
N VAL A 11 -6.02 -33.77 3.02
CA VAL A 11 -4.86 -33.58 2.14
C VAL A 11 -5.12 -34.18 0.76
N ALA A 12 -5.61 -35.41 0.69
CA ALA A 12 -5.93 -36.07 -0.58
C ALA A 12 -7.00 -35.28 -1.37
N GLN A 13 -8.02 -34.79 -0.69
CA GLN A 13 -9.05 -33.95 -1.31
C GLN A 13 -8.47 -32.63 -1.82
N ALA A 14 -7.57 -31.98 -1.07
CA ALA A 14 -6.90 -30.76 -1.52
C ALA A 14 -6.05 -30.99 -2.77
N TYR A 15 -5.39 -32.15 -2.90
CA TYR A 15 -4.68 -32.52 -4.13
C TYR A 15 -5.63 -32.64 -5.32
N VAL A 16 -6.80 -33.27 -5.15
CA VAL A 16 -7.81 -33.34 -6.23
C VAL A 16 -8.32 -31.95 -6.59
N GLU A 17 -8.69 -31.14 -5.59
CA GLU A 17 -9.17 -29.76 -5.79
C GLU A 17 -8.12 -28.87 -6.47
N SER A 18 -6.82 -29.14 -6.25
CA SER A 18 -5.73 -28.38 -6.87
C SER A 18 -5.65 -28.50 -8.39
N LEU A 19 -6.28 -29.53 -8.98
CA LEU A 19 -6.26 -29.75 -10.42
C LEU A 19 -7.07 -28.70 -11.18
N ASP A 20 -8.14 -28.18 -10.56
CA ASP A 20 -9.08 -27.24 -11.18
C ASP A 20 -9.10 -25.86 -10.50
N GLU A 21 -8.51 -25.72 -9.32
CA GLU A 21 -8.47 -24.44 -8.60
C GLU A 21 -7.48 -23.45 -9.25
N THR A 22 -8.01 -22.28 -9.60
CA THR A 22 -7.24 -21.20 -10.24
C THR A 22 -6.48 -20.37 -9.21
N TRP A 23 -6.97 -20.32 -7.97
CA TRP A 23 -6.50 -19.45 -6.90
C TRP A 23 -5.85 -20.28 -5.80
N GLY A 24 -4.53 -20.43 -5.84
CA GLY A 24 -3.81 -21.28 -4.89
C GLY A 24 -3.96 -20.86 -3.42
N ASP A 25 -4.13 -19.56 -3.15
CA ASP A 25 -4.43 -19.02 -1.82
C ASP A 25 -5.81 -19.46 -1.30
N ARG A 26 -6.82 -19.45 -2.19
CA ARG A 26 -8.16 -19.98 -1.89
C ARG A 26 -8.08 -21.48 -1.57
N LEU A 27 -7.34 -22.26 -2.34
CA LEU A 27 -7.14 -23.70 -2.06
C LEU A 27 -6.57 -23.91 -0.66
N VAL A 28 -5.49 -23.19 -0.33
CA VAL A 28 -4.83 -23.31 0.98
C VAL A 28 -5.79 -22.89 2.10
N ALA A 29 -6.49 -21.78 1.94
CA ALA A 29 -7.43 -21.27 2.94
C ALA A 29 -8.56 -22.27 3.22
N THR A 30 -9.25 -22.75 2.19
CA THR A 30 -10.38 -23.68 2.35
C THR A 30 -9.91 -25.04 2.89
N THR A 31 -8.73 -25.52 2.48
CA THR A 31 -8.12 -26.74 3.02
C THR A 31 -7.82 -26.62 4.51
N LEU A 32 -7.26 -25.49 4.95
CA LEU A 32 -6.95 -25.26 6.37
C LEU A 32 -8.23 -25.10 7.21
N GLN A 33 -9.28 -24.49 6.66
CA GLN A 33 -10.59 -24.39 7.34
C GLN A 33 -11.19 -25.77 7.62
N LYS A 34 -11.02 -26.75 6.72
CA LYS A 34 -11.48 -28.15 6.93
C LYS A 34 -10.83 -28.82 8.15
N VAL A 35 -9.68 -28.33 8.63
CA VAL A 35 -9.02 -28.81 9.86
C VAL A 35 -9.14 -27.86 11.04
N GLY A 36 -10.12 -26.95 11.00
CA GLY A 36 -10.43 -25.99 12.07
C GLY A 36 -9.39 -24.87 12.22
N MET A 37 -8.62 -24.60 11.16
CA MET A 37 -7.72 -23.45 11.10
C MET A 37 -8.39 -22.35 10.28
N TYR A 38 -8.89 -21.32 10.96
CA TYR A 38 -9.63 -20.21 10.35
C TYR A 38 -8.73 -19.00 10.13
N ILE A 39 -9.13 -18.16 9.17
CA ILE A 39 -8.49 -16.86 8.93
C ILE A 39 -8.86 -15.94 10.08
N GLU A 40 -7.85 -15.27 10.64
CA GLU A 40 -8.03 -14.24 11.67
C GLU A 40 -7.85 -12.86 11.03
N GLU A 41 -8.96 -12.27 10.63
CA GLU A 41 -9.00 -11.00 9.87
C GLU A 41 -8.38 -9.82 10.63
N ARG A 42 -8.27 -9.90 11.95
CA ARG A 42 -7.60 -8.87 12.76
C ARG A 42 -6.14 -8.63 12.34
N TYR A 43 -5.48 -9.64 11.76
CA TYR A 43 -4.08 -9.53 11.31
C TYR A 43 -3.93 -9.08 9.85
N SER A 44 -5.03 -8.92 9.10
CA SER A 44 -5.00 -8.54 7.66
C SER A 44 -4.19 -7.26 7.39
N HIS A 45 -4.23 -6.30 8.33
CA HIS A 45 -3.53 -5.02 8.22
C HIS A 45 -1.99 -5.11 8.18
N HIS A 46 -1.41 -6.29 8.46
CA HIS A 46 0.03 -6.55 8.30
C HIS A 46 0.44 -6.95 6.88
N PHE A 47 -0.51 -7.29 6.02
CA PHE A 47 -0.26 -7.84 4.69
C PHE A 47 -0.62 -6.79 3.62
N SER A 48 0.22 -6.70 2.59
CA SER A 48 -0.05 -5.88 1.40
C SER A 48 -0.35 -6.78 0.20
N GLY A 49 -1.51 -6.59 -0.43
CA GLY A 49 -1.81 -7.16 -1.75
C GLY A 49 -0.99 -6.54 -2.88
N GLU A 50 -0.38 -5.38 -2.62
CA GLU A 50 0.33 -4.54 -3.57
C GLU A 50 1.85 -4.61 -3.38
N PRO A 51 2.65 -4.31 -4.42
CA PRO A 51 4.10 -4.11 -4.27
C PRO A 51 4.37 -2.88 -3.38
N PRO A 52 5.58 -2.75 -2.79
CA PRO A 52 5.92 -1.66 -1.86
C PRO A 52 5.61 -0.25 -2.38
N GLU A 53 5.79 -0.03 -3.68
CA GLU A 53 5.57 1.26 -4.34
C GLU A 53 4.09 1.68 -4.36
N LEU A 54 3.17 0.71 -4.35
CA LEU A 54 1.71 0.93 -4.36
C LEU A 54 1.06 0.61 -3.01
N ALA A 55 1.85 0.19 -2.03
CA ALA A 55 1.39 -0.14 -0.70
C ALA A 55 0.87 1.12 0.01
N ARG A 56 -0.43 1.10 0.38
CA ARG A 56 -1.13 2.26 0.97
C ARG A 56 -0.71 2.49 2.43
N ILE A 57 0.11 3.48 2.72
CA ILE A 57 0.47 3.87 4.08
C ILE A 57 -0.68 4.70 4.68
N ALA A 58 -1.39 4.14 5.66
CA ALA A 58 -2.60 4.74 6.24
C ALA A 58 -2.48 4.87 7.76
N ARG A 59 -3.23 5.82 8.34
CA ARG A 59 -3.17 6.19 9.77
C ARG A 59 -3.36 5.01 10.72
N ASP A 60 -4.28 4.12 10.40
CA ASP A 60 -4.70 2.97 11.21
C ASP A 60 -3.63 1.88 11.32
N ARG A 61 -2.74 1.77 10.32
CA ARG A 61 -1.67 0.76 10.28
C ARG A 61 -0.25 1.30 10.26
N ILE A 62 -0.06 2.62 10.30
CA ILE A 62 1.26 3.24 10.10
C ILE A 62 2.35 2.73 11.05
N CYS A 63 1.97 2.35 12.28
CA CYS A 63 2.89 1.80 13.29
C CYS A 63 2.82 0.27 13.43
N SER A 64 2.04 -0.41 12.59
CA SER A 64 2.03 -1.87 12.55
C SER A 64 3.18 -2.37 11.67
N PRO A 65 3.74 -3.56 11.96
CA PRO A 65 4.68 -4.20 11.06
C PRO A 65 4.00 -4.57 9.74
N VAL A 66 4.75 -4.49 8.64
CA VAL A 66 4.41 -5.13 7.37
C VAL A 66 5.11 -6.49 7.31
N ILE A 67 4.35 -7.53 7.00
CA ILE A 67 4.84 -8.92 6.97
C ILE A 67 5.10 -9.38 5.55
N SER A 68 4.26 -8.98 4.59
CA SER A 68 4.47 -9.36 3.19
C SER A 68 3.95 -8.33 2.21
N PHE A 69 4.54 -8.38 1.02
CA PHE A 69 4.05 -7.76 -0.19
C PHE A 69 3.67 -8.84 -1.19
N HIS A 70 2.52 -8.66 -1.82
CA HIS A 70 2.14 -9.40 -3.02
C HIS A 70 2.36 -8.50 -4.25
N GLY A 71 1.86 -8.88 -5.42
CA GLY A 71 1.94 -8.03 -6.62
C GLY A 71 3.34 -7.86 -7.23
N LEU A 72 4.36 -8.55 -6.70
CA LEU A 72 5.73 -8.57 -7.21
C LEU A 72 5.88 -9.48 -8.45
N ARG A 73 5.07 -9.20 -9.47
CA ARG A 73 4.88 -10.06 -10.66
C ARG A 73 5.96 -9.87 -11.72
N LYS A 74 6.68 -8.75 -11.71
CA LYS A 74 7.70 -8.44 -12.72
C LYS A 74 8.99 -9.24 -12.43
N PRO A 75 9.68 -9.76 -13.46
CA PRO A 75 11.00 -10.35 -13.29
C PRO A 75 11.93 -9.41 -12.52
N GLY A 76 12.63 -9.93 -11.52
CA GLY A 76 13.55 -9.15 -10.68
C GLY A 76 12.91 -8.33 -9.56
N ALA A 77 11.57 -8.19 -9.50
CA ALA A 77 10.90 -7.39 -8.46
C ALA A 77 11.19 -7.91 -7.05
N MET A 78 11.07 -9.23 -6.85
CA MET A 78 11.41 -9.88 -5.56
C MET A 78 12.86 -9.62 -5.15
N ALA A 79 13.80 -9.71 -6.10
CA ALA A 79 15.21 -9.47 -5.84
C ALA A 79 15.49 -8.00 -5.50
N GLY A 80 14.85 -7.06 -6.20
CA GLY A 80 14.96 -5.62 -5.93
C GLY A 80 14.42 -5.24 -4.55
N VAL A 81 13.25 -5.77 -4.17
CA VAL A 81 12.71 -5.60 -2.82
C VAL A 81 13.63 -6.22 -1.77
N GLY A 82 14.13 -7.44 -2.03
CA GLY A 82 15.09 -8.11 -1.15
C GLY A 82 16.37 -7.31 -0.94
N ALA A 83 16.91 -6.68 -1.99
CA ALA A 83 18.10 -5.83 -1.89
C ALA A 83 17.86 -4.59 -1.01
N LYS A 84 16.70 -3.93 -1.15
CA LYS A 84 16.33 -2.77 -0.30
C LYS A 84 16.14 -3.16 1.17
N LEU A 85 15.72 -4.40 1.43
CA LEU A 85 15.44 -4.90 2.78
C LEU A 85 16.62 -5.67 3.42
N ALA A 86 17.67 -6.00 2.67
CA ALA A 86 18.73 -6.91 3.11
C ALA A 86 19.45 -6.48 4.41
N GLY A 87 19.52 -5.16 4.67
CA GLY A 87 20.16 -4.60 5.87
C GLY A 87 19.22 -4.42 7.06
N VAL A 88 17.91 -4.71 6.92
CA VAL A 88 16.93 -4.47 7.96
C VAL A 88 16.94 -5.61 8.97
N LYS A 89 17.14 -5.29 10.25
CA LYS A 89 17.21 -6.26 11.35
C LYS A 89 15.93 -6.36 12.18
N GLU A 90 15.13 -5.30 12.18
CA GLU A 90 13.88 -5.20 12.94
C GLU A 90 12.67 -5.28 11.99
N PRO A 91 11.47 -5.65 12.48
CA PRO A 91 10.26 -5.60 11.67
C PRO A 91 10.04 -4.21 11.07
N VAL A 92 9.87 -4.15 9.74
CA VAL A 92 9.56 -2.90 9.02
C VAL A 92 8.14 -2.47 9.34
N LEU A 93 7.97 -1.21 9.74
CA LEU A 93 6.64 -0.61 9.94
C LEU A 93 6.11 0.00 8.63
N TRP A 94 4.79 0.08 8.48
CA TRP A 94 4.16 0.72 7.31
C TRP A 94 4.66 2.15 7.07
N GLY A 95 4.84 2.95 8.12
CA GLY A 95 5.37 4.31 8.01
C GLY A 95 6.82 4.40 7.52
N GLN A 96 7.59 3.32 7.64
CA GLN A 96 8.99 3.26 7.21
C GLN A 96 9.16 2.93 5.74
N LEU A 97 8.10 2.43 5.07
CA LEU A 97 8.16 2.08 3.64
C LEU A 97 8.61 3.24 2.78
N TRP A 98 8.20 4.45 3.12
CA TRP A 98 8.66 5.63 2.40
C TRP A 98 10.18 5.80 2.45
N GLY A 99 10.80 5.65 3.62
CA GLY A 99 12.24 5.80 3.77
C GLY A 99 13.05 4.70 3.08
N LEU A 100 12.43 3.53 2.88
CA LEU A 100 13.07 2.38 2.21
C LEU A 100 12.90 2.41 0.68
N PHE A 101 11.74 2.85 0.20
CA PHE A 101 11.37 2.73 -1.20
C PHE A 101 11.29 4.05 -1.96
N GLY A 102 11.10 5.18 -1.26
CA GLY A 102 10.98 6.50 -1.86
C GLY A 102 12.32 7.10 -2.31
N GLU A 103 12.28 7.84 -3.41
CA GLU A 103 13.46 8.52 -3.97
C GLU A 103 13.83 9.80 -3.21
N GLN A 104 12.84 10.44 -2.58
CA GLN A 104 12.98 11.68 -1.84
C GLN A 104 12.30 11.55 -0.48
N PRO A 105 12.75 12.29 0.56
CA PRO A 105 12.06 12.33 1.85
C PRO A 105 10.60 12.77 1.70
N MET A 106 9.70 12.18 2.49
CA MET A 106 8.25 12.43 2.39
C MET A 106 7.89 13.92 2.53
N GLU A 107 8.61 14.64 3.39
CA GLU A 107 8.49 16.09 3.60
C GLU A 107 8.63 16.90 2.30
N ARG A 108 9.43 16.42 1.32
CA ARG A 108 9.62 17.10 0.03
C ARG A 108 8.29 17.32 -0.70
N TYR A 109 7.34 16.40 -0.53
CA TYR A 109 6.04 16.41 -1.19
C TYR A 109 4.99 17.23 -0.42
N GLY A 110 5.33 17.73 0.76
CA GLY A 110 4.51 18.68 1.53
C GLY A 110 4.69 20.14 1.10
N ARG A 111 5.58 20.44 0.16
CA ARG A 111 5.94 21.81 -0.22
C ARG A 111 6.17 22.01 -1.72
N LYS A 112 5.96 23.24 -2.17
CA LYS A 112 6.25 23.67 -3.54
C LYS A 112 7.76 23.69 -3.84
N PRO A 113 8.15 23.52 -5.12
CA PRO A 113 7.31 23.06 -6.23
C PRO A 113 6.94 21.58 -6.06
N TYR A 114 5.69 21.19 -6.30
CA TYR A 114 5.25 19.80 -6.12
C TYR A 114 5.87 18.91 -7.20
N PRO A 115 6.54 17.80 -6.84
CA PRO A 115 7.12 16.89 -7.83
C PRO A 115 6.05 16.23 -8.69
N ALA A 116 6.49 15.76 -9.87
CA ALA A 116 5.70 14.84 -10.66
C ALA A 116 5.53 13.51 -9.91
N GLY A 117 4.38 12.86 -10.08
CA GLY A 117 4.11 11.57 -9.43
C GLY A 117 2.64 11.34 -9.14
N ASP A 118 2.38 10.21 -8.50
CA ASP A 118 1.07 9.82 -7.98
C ASP A 118 1.24 9.14 -6.60
N HIS A 119 0.94 9.89 -5.54
CA HIS A 119 0.97 9.40 -4.16
C HIS A 119 -0.42 9.01 -3.63
N VAL A 120 -1.46 9.10 -4.48
CA VAL A 120 -2.78 8.52 -4.23
C VAL A 120 -2.77 7.05 -4.62
N GLY A 121 -2.14 6.73 -5.75
CA GLY A 121 -2.10 5.39 -6.33
C GLY A 121 -3.41 5.01 -7.03
N PRO A 122 -3.61 3.72 -7.34
CA PRO A 122 -4.80 3.25 -8.06
C PRO A 122 -6.10 3.73 -7.40
N SER A 123 -6.92 4.45 -8.17
CA SER A 123 -8.22 4.95 -7.75
C SER A 123 -9.16 3.79 -7.39
N GLY A 124 -9.95 3.96 -6.32
CA GLY A 124 -10.87 2.94 -5.85
C GLY A 124 -11.60 3.35 -4.58
N GLU A 125 -12.20 2.37 -3.89
CA GLU A 125 -12.91 2.60 -2.64
C GLU A 125 -12.05 3.37 -1.64
N GLY A 126 -12.58 4.48 -1.12
CA GLY A 126 -11.88 5.37 -0.19
C GLY A 126 -11.16 6.58 -0.82
N THR A 127 -11.00 6.62 -2.14
CA THR A 127 -10.52 7.83 -2.84
C THR A 127 -11.66 8.84 -3.07
N ARG A 128 -11.35 10.13 -3.11
CA ARG A 128 -12.29 11.16 -3.60
C ARG A 128 -11.73 11.82 -4.85
N SER A 129 -12.58 11.98 -5.87
CA SER A 129 -12.26 12.72 -7.09
C SER A 129 -13.00 14.06 -7.12
N TRP A 130 -12.30 15.09 -7.56
CA TRP A 130 -12.80 16.42 -7.82
C TRP A 130 -12.47 16.83 -9.24
N LYS A 131 -13.48 17.23 -10.02
CA LYS A 131 -13.32 17.71 -11.40
C LYS A 131 -13.32 19.24 -11.46
N GLY A 132 -12.78 19.79 -12.54
CA GLY A 132 -12.73 21.24 -12.79
C GLY A 132 -11.86 21.98 -11.79
N VAL A 133 -10.84 21.32 -11.24
CA VAL A 133 -9.85 21.93 -10.34
C VAL A 133 -8.85 22.71 -11.20
N ARG A 134 -8.61 23.97 -10.84
CA ARG A 134 -7.83 24.90 -11.68
C ARG A 134 -6.34 24.60 -11.69
N ASP A 135 -5.79 24.23 -10.53
CA ASP A 135 -4.36 24.05 -10.33
C ASP A 135 -4.05 23.14 -9.12
N GLU A 136 -2.76 22.84 -8.95
CA GLU A 136 -2.23 22.07 -7.82
C GLU A 136 -2.53 22.67 -6.44
N ASP A 137 -2.63 23.99 -6.31
CA ASP A 137 -2.91 24.65 -5.03
C ASP A 137 -4.35 24.44 -4.59
N GLU A 138 -5.27 24.53 -5.54
CA GLU A 138 -6.67 24.22 -5.31
C GLU A 138 -6.86 22.74 -4.97
N CYS A 139 -6.14 21.84 -5.66
CA CYS A 139 -6.16 20.41 -5.35
C CYS A 139 -5.67 20.13 -3.92
N ARG A 140 -4.49 20.65 -3.54
CA ARG A 140 -3.97 20.59 -2.17
C ARG A 140 -4.99 21.13 -1.16
N ALA A 141 -5.54 22.32 -1.41
CA ALA A 141 -6.46 22.97 -0.48
C ALA A 141 -7.73 22.14 -0.25
N ARG A 142 -8.24 21.44 -1.27
CA ARG A 142 -9.36 20.50 -1.14
C ARG A 142 -9.00 19.29 -0.28
N CYS A 143 -7.80 18.74 -0.45
CA CYS A 143 -7.28 17.66 0.38
C CYS A 143 -7.17 18.08 1.86
N GLU A 144 -6.44 19.16 2.16
CA GLU A 144 -6.14 19.59 3.54
C GLU A 144 -7.39 19.97 4.34
N ARG A 145 -8.41 20.56 3.68
CA ARG A 145 -9.69 20.94 4.29
C ARG A 145 -10.49 19.75 4.80
N GLY A 146 -10.32 18.59 4.19
CA GLY A 146 -11.18 17.42 4.41
C GLY A 146 -11.00 16.71 5.75
N GLY A 147 -9.89 16.91 6.48
CA GLY A 147 -9.66 16.17 7.72
C GLY A 147 -9.12 14.74 7.53
N TRP A 148 -9.55 14.07 6.46
CA TRP A 148 -9.26 12.66 6.17
C TRP A 148 -8.09 12.46 5.20
N CYS A 149 -7.82 13.43 4.33
CA CYS A 149 -6.90 13.28 3.21
C CYS A 149 -5.44 13.34 3.67
N LEU A 150 -4.61 12.41 3.20
CA LEU A 150 -3.16 12.35 3.45
C LEU A 150 -2.34 12.59 2.19
N ALA A 151 -2.83 12.22 1.02
CA ALA A 151 -2.20 12.48 -0.26
C ALA A 151 -3.19 12.95 -1.31
N TRP A 152 -2.70 13.68 -2.31
CA TRP A 152 -3.47 14.15 -3.44
C TRP A 152 -2.66 14.07 -4.73
N THR A 153 -3.34 13.90 -5.87
CA THR A 153 -2.74 13.87 -7.20
C THR A 153 -3.59 14.72 -8.13
N PHE A 154 -2.96 15.64 -8.87
CA PHE A 154 -3.61 16.54 -9.82
C PHE A 154 -3.15 16.24 -11.25
N ALA A 155 -4.11 15.93 -12.12
CA ALA A 155 -3.91 15.76 -13.55
C ALA A 155 -4.11 17.11 -14.25
N ARG A 156 -3.00 17.72 -14.70
CA ARG A 156 -2.99 19.08 -15.26
C ARG A 156 -3.87 19.23 -16.50
N GLU A 157 -3.94 18.19 -17.32
CA GLU A 157 -4.66 18.22 -18.60
C GLU A 157 -6.18 18.19 -18.43
N THR A 158 -6.68 17.43 -17.47
CA THR A 158 -8.11 17.20 -17.27
C THR A 158 -8.72 18.07 -16.18
N GLY A 159 -7.89 18.71 -15.36
CA GLY A 159 -8.34 19.41 -14.15
C GLY A 159 -8.94 18.45 -13.11
N GLU A 160 -8.56 17.17 -13.16
CA GLU A 160 -8.96 16.16 -12.17
C GLU A 160 -7.99 16.15 -11.00
N CYS A 161 -8.55 16.17 -9.79
CA CYS A 161 -7.83 16.07 -8.54
C CYS A 161 -8.34 14.85 -7.77
N LEU A 162 -7.44 13.96 -7.38
CA LEU A 162 -7.71 12.82 -6.53
C LEU A 162 -7.16 13.07 -5.13
N GLY A 163 -7.85 12.57 -4.11
CA GLY A 163 -7.36 12.51 -2.73
C GLY A 163 -7.56 11.14 -2.11
N SER A 164 -6.70 10.77 -1.16
CA SER A 164 -6.76 9.50 -0.42
C SER A 164 -6.53 9.68 1.08
N PRO A 165 -7.09 8.80 1.95
CA PRO A 165 -6.76 8.74 3.38
C PRO A 165 -5.46 7.98 3.66
N TRP A 166 -4.68 7.72 2.62
CA TRP A 166 -3.40 7.04 2.65
C TRP A 166 -2.44 7.75 1.71
N VAL A 167 -1.17 7.36 1.79
CA VAL A 167 -0.10 7.77 0.90
C VAL A 167 0.50 6.50 0.30
N VAL A 168 0.74 6.46 -1.01
CA VAL A 168 1.63 5.45 -1.63
C VAL A 168 2.97 6.08 -1.98
N VAL A 169 4.05 5.30 -1.95
CA VAL A 169 5.38 5.78 -2.35
C VAL A 169 5.36 6.28 -3.80
N GLY A 170 4.61 5.59 -4.65
CA GLY A 170 4.55 5.87 -6.08
C GLY A 170 5.76 5.31 -6.82
N HIS A 171 5.67 5.24 -8.13
CA HIS A 171 6.81 4.95 -8.99
C HIS A 171 7.43 6.28 -9.48
N GLY A 172 8.76 6.34 -9.60
CA GLY A 172 9.47 7.52 -10.10
C GLY A 172 9.14 7.90 -11.55
N ASP A 173 8.47 7.01 -12.30
CA ASP A 173 8.00 7.22 -13.67
C ASP A 173 6.58 7.81 -13.76
N GLY A 174 5.96 8.17 -12.65
CA GLY A 174 4.67 8.88 -12.65
C GLY A 174 3.44 7.98 -12.77
N GLY A 175 3.58 6.66 -12.55
CA GLY A 175 2.46 5.78 -12.26
C GLY A 175 1.38 5.71 -13.36
N GLY A 176 1.67 5.04 -14.47
CA GLY A 176 0.72 4.34 -15.35
C GLY A 176 -0.52 5.09 -15.88
N GLY A 177 -0.64 6.40 -15.66
CA GLY A 177 -1.75 7.21 -16.09
C GLY A 177 -1.40 8.07 -17.29
N ASP A 178 -2.39 8.36 -18.12
CA ASP A 178 -2.25 9.29 -19.23
C ASP A 178 -2.00 10.71 -18.69
N GLY A 179 -0.85 11.28 -19.07
CA GLY A 179 -0.53 12.70 -18.92
C GLY A 179 0.30 13.11 -17.68
N PRO A 180 0.85 14.35 -17.68
CA PRO A 180 1.67 14.88 -16.60
C PRO A 180 0.84 15.11 -15.33
N ARG A 181 1.17 14.36 -14.28
CA ARG A 181 0.58 14.47 -12.95
C ARG A 181 1.54 15.12 -11.97
N VAL A 182 1.00 15.92 -11.06
CA VAL A 182 1.73 16.39 -9.87
C VAL A 182 1.02 15.89 -8.63
N SER A 183 1.79 15.54 -7.60
CA SER A 183 1.24 14.96 -6.39
C SER A 183 1.88 15.57 -5.16
N GLY A 184 1.12 15.57 -4.06
CA GLY A 184 1.56 16.10 -2.78
C GLY A 184 0.99 15.32 -1.62
N ILE A 185 1.60 15.57 -0.45
CA ILE A 185 1.25 14.95 0.82
C ILE A 185 0.82 16.05 1.78
N ASP A 186 -0.25 15.82 2.53
CA ASP A 186 -0.61 16.67 3.68
C ASP A 186 0.41 16.40 4.81
N TRP A 187 1.59 17.04 4.70
CA TRP A 187 2.70 16.82 5.63
C TRP A 187 2.32 17.21 7.06
N LYS A 188 1.49 18.24 7.23
CA LYS A 188 1.00 18.65 8.56
C LYS A 188 0.24 17.53 9.27
N ARG A 189 -0.45 16.66 8.51
CA ARG A 189 -1.12 15.47 9.06
C ARG A 189 -0.19 14.27 9.16
N MET A 190 0.72 14.10 8.21
CA MET A 190 1.51 12.89 8.08
C MET A 190 2.72 12.87 9.03
N GLU A 191 3.38 14.01 9.23
CA GLU A 191 4.53 14.17 10.13
C GLU A 191 4.28 13.63 11.56
N PRO A 192 3.20 14.02 12.28
CA PRO A 192 2.98 13.47 13.62
C PRO A 192 2.72 11.95 13.60
N LEU A 193 2.16 11.41 12.51
CA LEU A 193 1.89 9.98 12.38
C LEU A 193 3.16 9.15 12.21
N THR A 194 4.18 9.67 11.52
CA THR A 194 5.45 8.95 11.34
C THR A 194 6.29 8.98 12.61
N HIS A 195 6.18 10.04 13.43
CA HIS A 195 6.91 10.17 14.69
C HIS A 195 6.28 9.44 15.89
N GLN A 196 5.01 9.03 15.82
CA GLN A 196 4.33 8.41 16.97
C GLN A 196 4.74 6.94 17.22
N CYS A 197 5.37 6.29 16.23
CA CYS A 197 5.60 4.84 16.27
C CYS A 197 6.70 4.42 17.25
N SER A 198 7.58 5.33 17.68
CA SER A 198 8.61 5.07 18.70
C SER A 198 8.09 5.13 20.14
N ARG A 199 6.82 5.51 20.37
CA ARG A 199 6.22 5.63 21.72
C ARG A 199 5.30 4.47 22.11
N ARG A 200 5.25 3.41 21.31
CA ARG A 200 4.33 2.26 21.50
C ARG A 200 5.01 0.89 21.46
N ALA A 201 6.32 0.84 21.70
CA ALA A 201 7.04 -0.40 21.99
C ALA A 201 7.01 -0.70 23.49
#